data_AF-A0A5J4NA21-F1
#
_entry.id   AF-A0A5J4NA21-F1
#
_cell.length_a   1.000
_cell.length_b   1.000
_cell.length_c   1.000
_cell.angle_alpha   90.00
_cell.angle_beta   90.00
_cell.angle_gamma   90.00
#
_symmetry.space_group_name_H-M   'P 1'
#
loop_
_entity.id
_entity.type
_entity.pdbx_description
1 polymer ?
#
loop_
_entity_poly.entity_id
_entity_poly.type
_entity_poly.pdbx_seq_one_letter_code
_entity_poly.pdbx_strand_id
1 'polypeptide(L)'
;MKFFELGEVRPPVDEDFMYFKAMATDTTDWKKHHSRKRVRVFSKSTAASSCKMIKKLPVRKEYVRALSFITGYLITSTGATSCDFTYVTQNDPRGDIPAWAINLVATSVAPSIMKTLHRAALRYPAWKEQHDPTFMPWRNVAQQSGIVPLIDMADVLSQPDFDRAPIDESYVSEDAALKEVEQQRINNSDNDD
;
A
#
# COMPACT_ATOMS: atom_id res chain seq x y z
N MET A 1 -8.04 22.48 -1.77
CA MET A 1 -6.68 22.88 -2.18
C MET A 1 -5.85 21.60 -2.28
N LYS A 2 -5.28 21.28 -3.46
CA LYS A 2 -4.40 20.09 -3.60
C LYS A 2 -3.07 20.45 -2.95
N PHE A 3 -2.72 19.76 -1.86
CA PHE A 3 -1.63 20.15 -0.95
C PHE A 3 -0.27 19.53 -1.32
N PHE A 4 -0.27 18.42 -2.05
CA PHE A 4 0.90 17.91 -2.75
C PHE A 4 0.49 17.48 -4.15
N GLU A 5 1.37 17.69 -5.12
CA GLU A 5 1.21 17.08 -6.43
C GLU A 5 1.78 15.66 -6.34
N LEU A 6 0.94 14.66 -6.63
CA LEU A 6 1.41 13.29 -6.77
C LEU A 6 2.56 13.26 -7.77
N GLY A 7 3.76 12.93 -7.29
CA GLY A 7 5.02 12.95 -8.03
C GLY A 7 5.94 14.12 -7.69
N GLU A 8 5.60 15.00 -6.76
CA GLU A 8 6.58 15.87 -6.12
C GLU A 8 7.57 15.02 -5.29
N VAL A 9 8.86 15.37 -5.31
CA VAL A 9 9.86 14.71 -4.46
C VAL A 9 10.43 15.77 -3.55
N ARG A 10 10.06 15.63 -2.28
CA ARG A 10 10.57 16.41 -1.16
C ARG A 10 10.40 15.59 0.11
N PRO A 11 11.13 15.90 1.18
CA PRO A 11 10.78 15.41 2.51
C PRO A 11 9.32 15.74 2.85
N PRO A 12 8.56 14.81 3.45
CA PRO A 12 7.22 15.09 3.95
C PRO A 12 7.27 16.15 5.07
N VAL A 13 6.29 17.05 5.05
CA VAL A 13 6.05 18.07 6.09
C VAL A 13 4.82 17.70 6.91
N ASP A 14 4.59 18.37 8.04
CA ASP A 14 3.51 18.05 8.98
C ASP A 14 2.13 18.00 8.31
N GLU A 15 1.87 18.92 7.39
CA GLU A 15 0.61 18.96 6.65
C GLU A 15 0.40 17.73 5.75
N ASP A 16 1.46 17.09 5.23
CA ASP A 16 1.35 15.83 4.48
C ASP A 16 0.83 14.72 5.39
N PHE A 17 1.34 14.66 6.63
CA PHE A 17 0.88 13.69 7.62
C PHE A 17 -0.56 13.96 8.05
N MET A 18 -0.94 15.23 8.23
CA MET A 18 -2.32 15.61 8.57
C MET A 18 -3.29 15.25 7.45
N TYR A 19 -2.90 15.50 6.19
CA TYR A 19 -3.68 15.10 5.03
C TYR A 19 -3.82 13.58 4.95
N PHE A 20 -2.72 12.84 5.05
CA PHE A 20 -2.76 11.37 5.01
C PHE A 20 -3.67 10.81 6.09
N LYS A 21 -3.59 11.37 7.31
CA LYS A 21 -4.47 11.01 8.42
C LYS A 21 -5.92 11.28 8.08
N ALA A 22 -6.25 12.49 7.61
CA ALA A 22 -7.61 12.85 7.22
C ALA A 22 -8.16 11.91 6.14
N MET A 23 -7.38 11.65 5.09
CA MET A 23 -7.71 10.73 4.00
C MET A 23 -7.93 9.30 4.50
N ALA A 24 -7.09 8.80 5.40
CA ALA A 24 -7.18 7.45 5.96
C ALA A 24 -8.37 7.28 6.92
N THR A 25 -8.88 8.37 7.50
CA THR A 25 -10.04 8.37 8.40
C THR A 25 -11.36 8.72 7.72
N ASP A 26 -11.31 9.37 6.57
CA ASP A 26 -12.47 9.74 5.78
C ASP A 26 -13.12 8.49 5.18
N THR A 27 -14.41 8.29 5.46
CA THR A 27 -15.19 7.15 4.97
C THR A 27 -16.30 7.57 3.99
N THR A 28 -16.40 8.85 3.64
CA THR A 28 -17.56 9.40 2.92
C THR A 28 -17.67 8.90 1.47
N ASP A 29 -16.58 8.90 0.72
CA ASP A 29 -16.54 8.49 -0.70
C ASP A 29 -15.96 7.08 -0.93
N TRP A 30 -15.81 6.29 0.14
CA TRP A 30 -15.14 4.99 0.05
C TRP A 30 -16.15 3.87 -0.14
N LYS A 31 -16.00 3.09 -1.21
CA LYS A 31 -16.80 1.87 -1.42
C LYS A 31 -16.30 0.77 -0.49
N LYS A 32 -17.16 0.30 0.42
CA LYS A 32 -16.88 -0.80 1.35
C LYS A 32 -17.05 -2.15 0.65
N HIS A 33 -15.99 -2.97 0.63
CA HIS A 33 -15.98 -4.28 -0.05
C HIS A 33 -16.02 -5.46 0.91
N HIS A 34 -15.33 -5.35 2.04
CA HIS A 34 -15.26 -6.41 3.03
C HIS A 34 -15.44 -5.86 4.44
N SER A 35 -16.21 -6.57 5.24
CA SER A 35 -16.42 -6.25 6.64
C SER A 35 -16.84 -7.50 7.39
N ARG A 36 -15.88 -8.38 7.64
CA ARG A 36 -16.05 -9.52 8.53
C ARG A 36 -15.10 -9.39 9.72
N LYS A 37 -15.61 -9.69 10.91
CA LYS A 37 -14.87 -9.59 12.18
C LYS A 37 -14.26 -8.19 12.38
N ARG A 38 -12.95 -8.11 12.63
CA ARG A 38 -12.21 -6.87 12.94
C ARG A 38 -11.50 -6.24 11.73
N VAL A 39 -11.75 -6.73 10.52
CA VAL A 39 -11.09 -6.22 9.29
C VAL A 39 -12.13 -5.59 8.37
N ARG A 40 -11.84 -4.36 7.93
CA ARG A 40 -12.64 -3.61 6.97
C ARG A 40 -11.77 -3.28 5.77
N VAL A 41 -12.30 -3.46 4.56
CA VAL A 41 -11.62 -3.15 3.29
C VAL A 41 -12.48 -2.19 2.49
N PHE A 42 -11.84 -1.14 2.00
CA PHE A 42 -12.45 -0.06 1.25
C PHE A 42 -11.67 0.19 -0.05
N SER A 43 -12.32 0.71 -1.08
CA SER A 43 -11.67 1.23 -2.28
C SER A 43 -12.24 2.60 -2.65
N LYS A 44 -11.40 3.47 -3.20
CA LYS A 44 -11.81 4.75 -3.79
C LYS A 44 -11.21 4.85 -5.20
N SER A 45 -12.03 5.21 -6.19
CA SER A 45 -11.52 5.52 -7.52
C SER A 45 -10.82 6.87 -7.50
N THR A 46 -9.63 6.94 -8.10
CA THR A 46 -8.83 8.16 -8.17
C THR A 46 -8.24 8.30 -9.58
N ALA A 47 -8.03 9.53 -10.04
CA ALA A 47 -7.37 9.78 -11.31
C ALA A 47 -5.92 9.28 -11.30
N ALA A 48 -5.35 9.03 -12.48
CA ALA A 48 -3.96 8.62 -12.63
C ALA A 48 -3.03 9.64 -11.98
N SER A 49 -2.27 9.16 -10.99
CA SER A 49 -1.29 9.91 -10.23
C SER A 49 0.07 9.85 -10.91
N SER A 50 0.98 10.76 -10.58
CA SER A 50 2.37 10.68 -11.06
C SER A 50 3.29 10.26 -9.90
N CYS A 51 4.43 9.61 -10.21
CA CYS A 51 5.46 9.27 -9.24
C CYS A 51 6.85 9.48 -9.85
N LYS A 52 7.86 9.67 -8.99
CA LYS A 52 9.27 9.88 -9.36
C LYS A 52 10.12 8.74 -8.81
N MET A 53 11.28 8.49 -9.42
CA MET A 53 12.11 7.32 -9.15
C MET A 53 13.55 7.68 -8.78
N ILE A 54 14.25 6.78 -8.10
CA ILE A 54 15.67 6.93 -7.78
C ILE A 54 16.51 6.42 -8.95
N LYS A 55 17.26 7.31 -9.60
CA LYS A 55 18.15 7.08 -10.75
C LYS A 55 19.16 5.95 -10.53
N LYS A 56 19.66 5.81 -9.29
CA LYS A 56 20.65 4.79 -8.93
C LYS A 56 20.10 3.36 -8.86
N LEU A 57 18.78 3.18 -8.98
CA LEU A 57 18.14 1.87 -8.99
C LEU A 57 17.53 1.62 -10.38
N PRO A 58 18.27 1.05 -11.34
CA PRO A 58 17.77 0.83 -12.71
C PRO A 58 16.75 -0.32 -12.78
N VAL A 59 15.90 -0.30 -13.81
CA VAL A 59 14.97 -1.41 -14.12
C VAL A 59 15.78 -2.69 -14.39
N ARG A 60 15.31 -3.80 -13.81
CA ARG A 60 15.91 -5.13 -14.02
C ARG A 60 15.06 -5.88 -15.04
N LYS A 61 15.68 -6.47 -16.06
CA LYS A 61 14.97 -7.14 -17.17
C LYS A 61 14.00 -8.24 -16.70
N GLU A 62 14.36 -8.95 -15.63
CA GLU A 62 13.57 -10.04 -15.03
C GLU A 62 12.34 -9.56 -14.23
N TYR A 63 12.21 -8.25 -13.99
CA TYR A 63 11.20 -7.68 -13.09
C TYR A 63 10.46 -6.51 -13.71
N VAL A 64 9.14 -6.52 -13.57
CA VAL A 64 8.31 -5.35 -13.88
C VAL A 64 8.44 -4.35 -12.73
N ARG A 65 8.79 -3.11 -13.06
CA ARG A 65 8.86 -2.02 -12.08
C ARG A 65 7.46 -1.45 -11.83
N ALA A 66 6.88 -1.83 -10.71
CA ALA A 66 5.64 -1.23 -10.22
C ALA A 66 5.85 0.24 -9.77
N LEU A 67 4.77 1.01 -9.82
CA LEU A 67 4.67 2.36 -9.28
C LEU A 67 3.83 2.35 -8.01
N SER A 68 4.36 2.90 -6.92
CA SER A 68 3.55 3.27 -5.75
C SER A 68 3.33 4.78 -5.79
N PHE A 69 2.07 5.18 -5.84
CA PHE A 69 1.67 6.59 -5.83
C PHE A 69 1.52 7.11 -4.41
N ILE A 70 0.91 6.30 -3.55
CA ILE A 70 0.85 6.55 -2.11
C ILE A 70 0.74 5.21 -1.40
N THR A 71 1.59 5.00 -0.40
CA THR A 71 1.48 3.84 0.50
C THR A 71 1.82 4.30 1.90
N GLY A 72 0.97 4.01 2.88
CA GLY A 72 1.19 4.45 4.25
C GLY A 72 0.37 3.67 5.26
N TYR A 73 0.77 3.83 6.52
CA TYR A 73 0.15 3.18 7.67
C TYR A 73 -0.25 4.25 8.69
N LEU A 74 -1.49 4.18 9.15
CA LEU A 74 -1.98 4.95 10.28
C LEU A 74 -2.24 3.99 11.44
N ILE A 75 -1.56 4.21 12.56
CA ILE A 75 -1.71 3.43 13.79
C ILE A 75 -2.30 4.36 14.85
N THR A 76 -3.51 4.05 15.32
CA THR A 76 -4.19 4.83 16.36
C THR A 76 -4.34 3.96 17.60
N SER A 77 -3.76 4.39 18.72
CA SER A 77 -3.95 3.67 19.99
C SER A 77 -5.41 3.71 20.42
N THR A 78 -5.96 2.56 20.81
CA THR A 78 -7.32 2.43 21.37
C THR A 78 -7.30 2.00 22.84
N GLY A 79 -6.11 1.79 23.39
CA GLY A 79 -5.88 1.34 24.77
C GLY A 79 -4.43 0.92 24.99
N ALA A 80 -4.11 0.46 26.20
CA ALA A 80 -2.73 0.07 26.55
C ALA A 80 -2.18 -1.11 25.71
N THR A 81 -3.07 -2.00 25.24
CA THR A 81 -2.71 -3.22 24.50
C THR A 81 -3.50 -3.36 23.20
N SER A 82 -4.05 -2.26 22.67
CA SER A 82 -4.89 -2.28 21.47
C SER A 82 -4.66 -1.05 20.60
N CYS A 83 -4.81 -1.24 19.29
CA CYS A 83 -4.77 -0.17 18.31
C CYS A 83 -5.69 -0.48 17.14
N ASP A 84 -6.11 0.58 16.45
CA ASP A 84 -6.62 0.51 15.09
C ASP A 84 -5.46 0.71 14.12
N PHE A 85 -5.37 -0.21 13.15
CA PHE A 85 -4.36 -0.19 12.10
C PHE A 85 -5.04 0.01 10.74
N THR A 86 -4.76 1.13 10.11
CA THR A 86 -5.24 1.45 8.76
C THR A 86 -4.07 1.45 7.78
N TYR A 87 -4.22 0.70 6.71
CA TYR A 87 -3.28 0.64 5.59
C TYR A 87 -3.94 1.27 4.37
N VAL A 88 -3.26 2.24 3.76
CA VAL A 88 -3.69 2.88 2.52
C VAL A 88 -2.63 2.63 1.46
N THR A 89 -3.04 2.16 0.29
CA THR A 89 -2.16 2.00 -0.87
C THR A 89 -2.87 2.36 -2.16
N GLN A 90 -2.14 3.04 -3.04
CA GLN A 90 -2.47 3.26 -4.43
C GLN A 90 -1.21 2.93 -5.23
N ASN A 91 -1.29 1.90 -6.05
CA ASN A 91 -0.15 1.43 -6.84
C ASN A 91 -0.60 0.96 -8.22
N ASP A 92 0.28 1.10 -9.20
CA ASP A 92 0.17 0.53 -10.53
C ASP A 92 1.29 -0.51 -10.68
N PRO A 93 1.00 -1.82 -10.62
CA PRO A 93 2.00 -2.87 -10.76
C PRO A 93 2.61 -2.94 -12.16
N ARG A 94 2.05 -2.20 -13.15
CA ARG A 94 2.42 -2.20 -14.57
C ARG A 94 2.30 -3.60 -15.20
N GLY A 95 2.74 -3.70 -16.45
CA GLY A 95 2.66 -4.91 -17.26
C GLY A 95 1.28 -5.08 -17.91
N ASP A 96 0.96 -6.32 -18.29
CA ASP A 96 -0.24 -6.67 -19.03
C ASP A 96 -1.39 -7.08 -18.08
N ILE A 97 -1.49 -6.44 -16.91
CA ILE A 97 -2.56 -6.73 -15.94
C ILE A 97 -3.53 -5.54 -15.92
N PRO A 98 -4.81 -5.74 -16.29
CA PRO A 98 -5.80 -4.67 -16.26
C PRO A 98 -5.98 -4.03 -14.88
N ALA A 99 -6.24 -2.71 -14.87
CA ALA A 99 -6.41 -1.95 -13.63
C ALA A 99 -7.55 -2.47 -12.74
N TRP A 100 -8.66 -2.91 -13.34
CA TRP A 100 -9.80 -3.49 -12.62
C TRP A 100 -9.42 -4.80 -11.90
N ALA A 101 -8.55 -5.62 -12.50
CA ALA A 101 -8.14 -6.91 -11.94
C ALA A 101 -7.28 -6.69 -10.68
N ILE A 102 -6.43 -5.67 -10.69
CA ILE A 102 -5.61 -5.26 -9.55
C ILE A 102 -6.50 -4.82 -8.39
N ASN A 103 -7.54 -4.04 -8.66
CA ASN A 103 -8.50 -3.60 -7.64
C ASN A 103 -9.28 -4.79 -7.03
N LEU A 104 -9.63 -5.78 -7.85
CA LEU A 104 -10.34 -6.98 -7.41
C LEU A 104 -9.46 -7.90 -6.56
N VAL A 105 -8.21 -8.13 -6.96
CA VAL A 105 -7.24 -8.94 -6.21
C VAL A 105 -6.84 -8.24 -4.92
N ALA A 106 -6.52 -6.94 -4.96
CA ALA A 106 -6.10 -6.18 -3.79
C ALA A 106 -7.17 -6.22 -2.68
N THR A 107 -8.45 -6.03 -3.03
CA THR A 107 -9.55 -6.10 -2.06
C THR A 107 -9.76 -7.49 -1.49
N SER A 108 -9.49 -8.54 -2.27
CA SER A 108 -9.65 -9.94 -1.84
C SER A 108 -8.49 -10.45 -0.98
N VAL A 109 -7.26 -9.99 -1.22
CA VAL A 109 -6.05 -10.40 -0.48
C VAL A 109 -5.82 -9.57 0.78
N ALA A 110 -6.33 -8.33 0.84
CA ALA A 110 -6.16 -7.42 1.97
C ALA A 110 -6.49 -8.04 3.34
N PRO A 111 -7.58 -8.81 3.54
CA PRO A 111 -7.87 -9.44 4.83
C PRO A 111 -6.80 -10.45 5.28
N SER A 112 -6.20 -11.17 4.33
CA SER A 112 -5.14 -12.15 4.62
C SER A 112 -3.85 -11.46 5.07
N ILE A 113 -3.49 -10.37 4.39
CA ILE A 113 -2.35 -9.52 4.77
C ILE A 113 -2.54 -8.99 6.19
N MET A 114 -3.71 -8.44 6.51
CA MET A 114 -4.00 -7.91 7.84
C MET A 114 -3.94 -8.97 8.94
N LYS A 115 -4.48 -10.17 8.68
CA LYS A 115 -4.37 -11.31 9.60
C LYS A 115 -2.92 -11.72 9.85
N THR A 116 -2.11 -11.71 8.79
CA THR A 116 -0.69 -12.07 8.87
C THR A 116 0.10 -11.03 9.68
N LEU A 117 -0.11 -9.74 9.41
CA LEU A 117 0.52 -8.65 10.15
C LEU A 117 0.13 -8.68 11.64
N HIS A 118 -1.15 -8.88 11.95
CA HIS A 118 -1.62 -9.02 13.33
C HIS A 118 -0.91 -10.17 14.06
N ARG A 119 -0.80 -11.35 13.40
CA ARG A 119 -0.10 -12.50 13.97
C ARG A 119 1.39 -12.22 14.16
N ALA A 120 2.04 -11.53 13.23
CA ALA A 120 3.43 -11.12 13.35
C ALA A 120 3.63 -10.15 14.53
N ALA A 121 2.74 -9.16 14.68
CA ALA A 121 2.79 -8.19 15.78
C ALA A 121 2.68 -8.88 17.16
N LEU A 122 1.80 -9.87 17.31
CA LEU A 122 1.68 -10.65 18.55
C LEU A 122 2.94 -11.46 18.88
N ARG A 123 3.67 -11.93 17.86
CA ARG A 123 4.90 -12.73 18.03
C ARG A 123 6.16 -11.87 18.14
N TYR A 124 6.08 -10.61 17.72
CA TYR A 124 7.22 -9.72 17.62
C TYR A 124 7.99 -9.52 18.94
N PRO A 125 7.36 -9.34 20.11
CA PRO A 125 8.10 -9.17 21.37
C PRO A 125 9.03 -10.33 21.69
N ALA A 126 8.53 -11.57 21.62
CA ALA A 126 9.33 -12.78 21.88
C ALA A 126 10.43 -12.97 20.84
N TRP A 127 10.15 -12.66 19.57
CA TRP A 127 11.17 -12.68 18.53
C TRP A 127 12.25 -11.62 18.80
N LYS A 128 11.86 -10.40 19.15
CA LYS A 128 12.78 -9.26 19.33
C LYS A 128 13.71 -9.45 20.53
N GLU A 129 13.24 -10.10 21.58
CA GLU A 129 14.06 -10.49 22.74
C GLU A 129 15.28 -11.33 22.34
N GLN A 130 15.16 -12.14 21.28
CA GLN A 130 16.22 -13.02 20.78
C GLN A 130 17.06 -12.38 19.65
N HIS A 131 16.69 -11.19 19.17
CA HIS A 131 17.27 -10.56 17.96
C HIS A 131 17.65 -9.10 18.22
N ASP A 132 18.68 -8.93 19.06
CA ASP A 132 19.20 -7.64 19.51
C ASP A 132 18.07 -6.72 20.00
N PRO A 133 17.53 -6.96 21.20
CA PRO A 133 16.36 -6.23 21.70
C PRO A 133 16.60 -4.72 21.82
N THR A 134 17.86 -4.29 21.93
CA THR A 134 18.26 -2.89 22.09
C THR A 134 18.38 -2.13 20.77
N PHE A 135 18.56 -2.85 19.66
CA PHE A 135 18.69 -2.26 18.34
C PHE A 135 17.31 -1.91 17.76
N MET A 136 16.94 -0.64 17.87
CA MET A 136 15.71 -0.05 17.36
C MET A 136 16.02 1.29 16.69
N PRO A 137 16.70 1.28 15.53
CA PRO A 137 17.13 2.50 14.85
C PRO A 137 15.98 3.43 14.46
N TRP A 138 14.77 2.91 14.27
CA TRP A 138 13.56 3.71 14.05
C TRP A 138 13.07 4.49 15.27
N ARG A 139 13.51 4.12 16.49
CA ARG A 139 13.25 4.87 17.74
C ARG A 139 14.46 5.70 18.18
N ASN A 140 15.66 5.23 17.89
CA ASN A 140 16.91 5.87 18.28
C ASN A 140 17.73 6.23 17.04
N VAL A 141 17.63 7.49 16.62
CA VAL A 141 18.32 8.01 15.43
C VAL A 141 19.84 7.88 15.53
N ALA A 142 20.42 7.90 16.73
CA ALA A 142 21.86 7.70 16.91
C ALA A 142 22.33 6.33 16.38
N GLN A 143 21.48 5.30 16.47
CA GLN A 143 21.76 3.97 15.93
C GLN A 143 21.70 3.92 14.39
N GLN A 144 21.15 4.93 13.71
CA GLN A 144 21.08 4.96 12.24
C GLN A 144 22.38 5.42 11.59
N SER A 145 23.20 6.18 12.33
CA SER A 145 24.41 6.81 11.81
C SER A 145 25.39 5.75 11.30
N GLY A 146 25.64 5.74 9.99
CA GLY A 146 26.57 4.81 9.33
C GLY A 146 25.97 3.52 8.78
N ILE A 147 24.66 3.27 8.95
CA ILE A 147 24.01 2.04 8.44
C ILE A 147 23.45 2.23 7.03
N VAL A 148 22.99 3.45 6.70
CA VAL A 148 22.34 3.74 5.41
C VAL A 148 23.03 4.90 4.69
N PRO A 149 23.25 4.82 3.37
CA PRO A 149 23.77 5.94 2.60
C PRO A 149 22.73 7.06 2.54
N LEU A 150 23.21 8.30 2.63
CA LEU A 150 22.36 9.47 2.39
C LEU A 150 21.93 9.50 0.93
N ILE A 151 20.65 9.82 0.70
CA ILE A 151 20.10 10.03 -0.63
C ILE A 151 20.45 11.44 -1.07
N ASP A 152 21.09 11.57 -2.23
CA ASP A 152 21.21 12.85 -2.92
C ASP A 152 19.93 13.10 -3.72
N MET A 153 19.32 14.27 -3.57
CA MET A 153 18.12 14.65 -4.30
C MET A 153 18.38 14.75 -5.82
N ALA A 154 19.63 14.96 -6.24
CA ALA A 154 20.03 14.88 -7.65
C ALA A 154 19.94 13.45 -8.21
N ASP A 155 19.93 12.42 -7.35
CA ASP A 155 19.69 11.04 -7.75
C ASP A 155 18.20 10.73 -7.93
N VAL A 156 17.30 11.69 -7.72
CA VAL A 156 15.87 11.49 -7.95
C VAL A 156 15.47 12.02 -9.32
N LEU A 157 14.91 11.15 -10.15
CA LEU A 157 14.44 11.47 -11.48
C LEU A 157 13.23 12.40 -11.41
N SER A 158 13.22 13.45 -12.23
CA SER A 158 12.12 14.40 -12.32
C SER A 158 10.86 13.80 -12.96
N GLN A 159 11.02 12.75 -13.76
CA GLN A 159 9.96 11.94 -14.35
C GLN A 159 10.41 10.47 -14.44
N PRO A 160 9.50 9.50 -14.56
CA PRO A 160 9.89 8.12 -14.79
C PRO A 160 10.76 7.93 -16.03
N ASP A 161 11.70 6.98 -15.98
CA ASP A 161 12.60 6.60 -17.07
C ASP A 161 11.98 5.59 -18.06
N PHE A 162 10.66 5.46 -18.06
CA PHE A 162 9.90 4.56 -18.93
C PHE A 162 8.58 5.17 -19.41
N ASP A 163 8.06 4.65 -20.51
CA ASP A 163 6.83 5.14 -21.13
C ASP A 163 5.57 4.72 -20.33
N ARG A 164 4.64 5.66 -20.20
CA ARG A 164 3.34 5.49 -19.52
C ARG A 164 2.23 5.16 -20.51
N ALA A 165 2.52 4.34 -21.52
CA ALA A 165 1.51 3.88 -22.46
C ALA A 165 0.30 3.29 -21.70
N PRO A 166 -0.94 3.57 -22.15
CA PRO A 166 -2.13 2.90 -21.63
C PRO A 166 -1.97 1.38 -21.75
N ILE A 167 -2.41 0.65 -20.72
CA ILE A 167 -2.48 -0.81 -20.79
C ILE A 167 -3.58 -1.13 -21.81
N ASP A 168 -3.26 -1.94 -22.82
CA ASP A 168 -4.28 -2.51 -23.69
C ASP A 168 -5.08 -3.51 -22.85
N GLU A 169 -6.38 -3.26 -22.67
CA GLU A 169 -7.28 -4.12 -21.89
C GLU A 169 -8.29 -4.83 -22.80
N SER A 170 -8.17 -4.72 -24.13
CA SER A 170 -9.16 -5.21 -25.09
C SER A 170 -9.33 -6.74 -25.10
N TYR A 171 -8.36 -7.48 -24.58
CA TYR A 171 -8.38 -8.95 -24.52
C TYR A 171 -9.09 -9.51 -23.27
N VAL A 172 -9.59 -8.67 -22.36
CA VAL A 172 -10.15 -9.11 -21.07
C VAL A 172 -11.48 -8.40 -20.76
N SER A 173 -12.53 -9.19 -20.45
CA SER A 173 -13.85 -8.67 -20.05
C SER A 173 -13.94 -8.52 -18.53
N GLU A 174 -14.06 -7.27 -18.05
CA GLU A 174 -14.30 -6.95 -16.64
C GLU A 174 -15.59 -7.62 -16.12
N ASP A 175 -16.69 -7.56 -16.88
CA ASP A 175 -17.98 -8.14 -16.52
C ASP A 175 -17.92 -9.66 -16.32
N ALA A 176 -17.18 -10.37 -17.18
CA ALA A 176 -17.03 -11.82 -17.06
C ALA A 176 -16.26 -12.21 -15.80
N ALA A 177 -15.16 -11.50 -15.51
CA ALA A 177 -14.33 -11.78 -14.34
C ALA A 177 -15.01 -11.42 -13.02
N LEU A 178 -15.78 -10.33 -12.97
CA LEU A 178 -16.56 -9.96 -11.79
C LEU A 178 -17.63 -11.00 -11.47
N LYS A 179 -18.31 -11.54 -12.49
CA LYS A 179 -19.28 -12.64 -12.31
C LYS A 179 -18.63 -13.91 -11.77
N GLU A 180 -17.44 -14.26 -12.25
CA GLU A 180 -16.72 -15.44 -11.77
C GLU A 180 -16.29 -15.29 -10.30
N VAL A 181 -15.77 -14.12 -9.91
CA VAL A 181 -15.37 -13.86 -8.52
C VAL A 181 -16.57 -13.84 -7.57
N GLU A 182 -17.71 -13.30 -8.00
CA GLU A 182 -18.93 -13.36 -7.21
C GLU A 182 -19.41 -14.80 -7.02
N GLN A 183 -19.38 -15.61 -8.08
CA GLN A 183 -19.73 -17.03 -8.00
C GLN A 183 -18.81 -17.81 -7.05
N GLN A 184 -17.51 -17.54 -7.08
CA GLN A 184 -16.54 -18.15 -6.15
C GLN A 184 -16.75 -17.71 -4.70
N ARG A 185 -17.18 -16.46 -4.46
CA ARG A 185 -17.52 -15.98 -3.12
C ARG A 185 -18.75 -16.67 -2.54
N ILE A 186 -19.79 -16.85 -3.35
CA ILE A 186 -21.00 -17.59 -2.98
C ILE A 186 -20.64 -19.04 -2.64
N ASN A 187 -19.87 -19.70 -3.51
CA ASN A 187 -19.45 -21.09 -3.27
C ASN A 187 -18.60 -21.26 -2.01
N ASN A 188 -17.82 -20.25 -1.61
CA ASN A 188 -17.01 -20.29 -0.39
C ASN A 188 -17.79 -19.91 0.87
N SER A 189 -18.90 -19.18 0.77
CA SER A 189 -19.77 -18.92 1.94
C SER A 189 -20.61 -20.12 2.33
N ASP A 190 -20.95 -20.99 1.37
CA ASP A 190 -21.78 -22.18 1.62
C ASP A 190 -20.98 -23.36 2.23
N ASN A 191 -19.66 -23.23 2.35
CA ASN A 191 -18.76 -24.25 2.93
C ASN A 191 -18.29 -23.92 4.38
N ASP A 192 -18.76 -22.80 4.95
CA ASP A 192 -18.41 -22.33 6.29
C ASP A 192 -19.55 -22.54 7.34
N ASP A 193 -20.65 -23.21 6.96
CA ASP A 193 -21.73 -23.71 7.84
C ASP A 193 -21.64 -25.23 8.04
#